data_AF-A0A163KKL2-F1
#
_entry.id   AF-A0A163KKL2-F1
#
_cell.length_a   1.000
_cell.length_b   1.000
_cell.length_c   1.000
_cell.angle_alpha   90.00
_cell.angle_beta   90.00
_cell.angle_gamma   90.00
#
_symmetry.space_group_name_H-M   'P 1'
#
loop_
_entity.id
_entity.type
_entity.pdbx_description
1 polymer ?
#
loop_
_entity_poly.entity_id
_entity_poly.type
_entity_poly.pdbx_seq_one_letter_code
_entity_poly.pdbx_strand_id
1 'polypeptide(L)'
;MIDYADSLIKNIASHTSKLPSMNLSDKLNLLGSTLRYAHQSITAVMTTEAKLATRNPTPIRPNVQGRLLLTIVEARNLNNVNTLRTDLYCIIQYDSSTVQLKCHDSHSLDVSNDQGEMIVQVYDSCRQLPTGHDLLLGATKWTPTFEETTMDLWLPLHSQSSSKEQVIPAGELRMQARYTPLGTTTRLTPKSFRIIQQIGHGSFGKVYKVEKRDTQKIYAMKVLSKRLLVEQNEVNHTISERNVLLRTTTSPFVVNLQFSFQTADHLFLVMDYLPGGDLYTYLQRHRMLKEDHARFFVAELVCALSDLHTQKVMYRDLKPENILLDDQGHIALTDFGLCKELNDKDLTTSTFCGTTEYMPPEMILQEKYTQAIDWWCLGILLYELITGNAPFHSVHLDTLYQRILKQPLTFPSSVPISNEAKDLIHKLLHRDPAKRLGTLDIKRHPFFEPICWEKVAKKQITPPLANSPTPAIAIPPSVSNQSISLSLESKASIPLSVSAQICFQGFSYIPEDVPLHD
;
A
#
# COMPACT_ATOMS: atom_id res chain seq x y z
N MET A 1 23.81 -13.24 5.66
CA MET A 1 24.04 -14.51 4.91
C MET A 1 23.89 -14.34 3.41
N ILE A 2 22.80 -13.72 2.93
CA ILE A 2 22.57 -13.47 1.50
C ILE A 2 23.68 -12.60 0.88
N ASP A 3 24.07 -11.51 1.53
CA ASP A 3 25.18 -10.65 1.03
C ASP A 3 26.53 -11.37 0.97
N TYR A 4 26.74 -12.35 1.85
CA TYR A 4 27.96 -13.14 1.89
C TYR A 4 27.98 -14.21 0.79
N ALA A 5 26.82 -14.83 0.52
CA ALA A 5 26.62 -15.73 -0.60
C ALA A 5 26.79 -14.98 -1.94
N ASP A 6 26.25 -13.77 -2.06
CA ASP A 6 26.40 -12.90 -3.23
C ASP A 6 27.86 -12.49 -3.44
N SER A 7 28.58 -12.15 -2.38
CA SER A 7 30.00 -11.82 -2.46
C SER A 7 30.85 -13.04 -2.86
N LEU A 8 30.51 -14.24 -2.38
CA LEU A 8 31.17 -15.49 -2.74
C LEU A 8 30.90 -15.86 -4.21
N ILE A 9 29.65 -15.72 -4.67
CA ILE A 9 29.25 -15.96 -6.07
C ILE A 9 29.96 -14.99 -7.02
N LYS A 10 30.02 -13.70 -6.68
CA LYS A 10 30.75 -12.69 -7.48
C LYS A 10 32.26 -12.97 -7.52
N ASN A 11 32.84 -13.47 -6.42
CA ASN A 11 34.25 -13.85 -6.39
C ASN A 11 34.52 -15.09 -7.25
N ILE A 12 33.68 -16.12 -7.16
CA ILE A 12 33.79 -17.33 -7.99
C ILE A 12 33.63 -16.97 -9.48
N ALA A 13 32.64 -16.14 -9.82
CA ALA A 13 32.37 -15.69 -11.19
C ALA A 13 33.56 -14.91 -11.80
N SER A 14 34.22 -14.05 -11.01
CA SER A 14 35.39 -13.27 -11.46
C SER A 14 36.66 -14.12 -11.65
N HIS A 15 36.74 -15.26 -10.96
CA HIS A 15 37.85 -16.21 -11.11
C HIS A 15 37.63 -17.16 -12.29
N THR A 16 36.37 -17.54 -12.58
CA THR A 16 36.04 -18.42 -13.71
C THR A 16 36.29 -17.79 -15.08
N SER A 17 36.21 -16.47 -15.22
CA SER A 17 36.47 -15.77 -16.47
C SER A 17 37.95 -15.72 -16.88
N LYS A 18 38.89 -16.00 -15.95
CA LYS A 18 40.35 -16.01 -16.18
C LYS A 18 40.94 -17.39 -16.46
N LEU A 19 40.14 -18.46 -16.34
CA LEU A 19 40.56 -19.85 -16.53
C LEU A 19 41.09 -20.22 -17.94
N PRO A 20 40.66 -19.60 -19.06
CA PRO A 20 41.11 -20.04 -20.38
C PRO A 20 42.60 -19.78 -20.68
N SER A 21 43.24 -18.83 -20.01
CA SER A 21 44.60 -18.34 -20.34
C SER A 21 45.70 -18.74 -19.36
N MET A 22 45.42 -19.60 -18.37
CA MET A 22 46.36 -19.95 -17.30
C MET A 22 46.95 -21.36 -17.43
N ASN A 23 48.21 -21.53 -17.03
CA ASN A 23 48.85 -22.84 -16.93
C ASN A 23 48.26 -23.67 -15.77
N LEU A 24 48.55 -24.98 -15.73
CA LEU A 24 47.93 -25.91 -14.78
C LEU A 24 48.30 -25.60 -13.30
N SER A 25 49.52 -25.11 -13.05
CA SER A 25 50.00 -24.76 -11.71
C SER A 25 49.23 -23.57 -11.15
N ASP A 26 48.99 -22.54 -11.97
CA ASP A 26 48.26 -21.35 -11.58
C ASP A 26 46.77 -21.64 -11.35
N LYS A 27 46.19 -22.57 -12.12
CA LYS A 27 44.81 -23.05 -11.92
C LYS A 27 44.65 -23.74 -10.57
N LEU A 28 45.58 -24.61 -10.20
CA LEU A 28 45.55 -25.34 -8.93
C LEU A 28 45.73 -24.38 -7.73
N ASN A 29 46.62 -23.39 -7.86
CA ASN A 29 46.83 -22.37 -6.83
C ASN A 29 45.59 -21.48 -6.64
N LEU A 30 44.93 -21.10 -7.73
CA LEU A 30 43.70 -20.28 -7.71
C LEU A 30 42.51 -21.05 -7.10
N LEU A 31 42.38 -22.34 -7.41
CA LEU A 31 41.35 -23.20 -6.81
C LEU A 31 41.61 -23.35 -5.30
N GLY A 32 42.87 -23.57 -4.91
CA GLY A 32 43.29 -23.69 -3.52
C GLY A 32 43.09 -22.42 -2.69
N SER A 33 43.34 -21.23 -3.24
CA SER A 33 43.06 -19.97 -2.54
C SER A 33 41.56 -19.72 -2.36
N THR A 34 40.76 -20.02 -3.39
CA THR A 34 39.29 -19.87 -3.35
C THR A 34 38.66 -20.81 -2.30
N LEU A 35 39.10 -22.08 -2.25
CA LEU A 35 38.65 -23.04 -1.24
C LEU A 35 39.05 -22.64 0.18
N ARG A 36 40.26 -22.12 0.37
CA ARG A 36 40.71 -21.61 1.69
C ARG A 36 39.89 -20.41 2.15
N TYR A 37 39.57 -19.49 1.25
CA TYR A 37 38.73 -18.32 1.56
C TYR A 37 37.29 -18.72 1.92
N ALA A 38 36.71 -19.67 1.17
CA ALA A 38 35.40 -20.22 1.47
C ALA A 38 35.39 -20.94 2.83
N HIS A 39 36.41 -21.75 3.12
CA HIS A 39 36.54 -22.43 4.41
C HIS A 39 36.65 -21.44 5.58
N GLN A 40 37.54 -20.44 5.50
CA GLN A 40 37.69 -19.41 6.54
C GLN A 40 36.39 -18.63 6.77
N SER A 41 35.66 -18.33 5.70
CA SER A 41 34.39 -17.63 5.77
C SER A 41 33.30 -18.45 6.47
N ILE A 42 33.21 -19.75 6.14
CA ILE A 42 32.25 -20.67 6.78
C ILE A 42 32.61 -20.89 8.25
N THR A 43 33.90 -21.05 8.57
CA THR A 43 34.36 -21.18 9.95
C THR A 43 34.06 -19.94 10.78
N ALA A 44 34.24 -18.73 10.23
CA ALA A 44 33.91 -17.48 10.92
C ALA A 44 32.41 -17.37 11.27
N VAL A 45 31.53 -17.78 10.35
CA VAL A 45 30.07 -17.82 10.58
C VAL A 45 29.71 -18.82 11.67
N MET A 46 30.24 -20.05 11.61
CA MET A 46 29.97 -21.09 12.62
C MET A 46 30.52 -20.72 14.01
N THR A 47 31.65 -20.02 14.07
CA THR A 47 32.22 -19.53 15.34
C THR A 47 31.39 -18.39 15.93
N THR A 48 30.72 -17.60 15.09
CA THR A 48 29.82 -16.52 15.51
C THR A 48 28.50 -17.09 16.05
N GLU A 49 27.94 -18.11 15.40
CA GLU A 49 26.77 -18.84 15.92
C GLU A 49 27.06 -19.60 17.21
N ALA A 50 28.23 -20.23 17.35
CA ALA A 50 28.64 -20.90 18.59
C ALA A 50 28.84 -19.92 19.78
N LYS A 51 29.25 -18.68 19.51
CA LYS A 51 29.34 -17.60 20.52
C LYS A 51 27.97 -17.05 20.91
N LEU A 52 26.98 -17.09 20.01
CA LEU A 52 25.58 -16.76 20.30
C LEU A 52 24.90 -17.86 21.14
N ALA A 53 25.26 -19.13 20.94
CA ALA A 53 24.70 -20.28 21.65
C ALA A 53 25.19 -20.46 23.09
N THR A 54 26.22 -19.72 23.54
CA THR A 54 26.85 -19.88 24.87
C THR A 54 26.56 -18.74 25.86
N ARG A 55 25.67 -17.79 25.53
CA ARG A 55 25.19 -16.79 26.51
C ARG A 55 24.14 -17.40 27.43
N ASN A 56 24.47 -17.51 28.72
CA ASN A 56 23.51 -17.85 29.79
C ASN A 56 22.27 -16.92 29.72
N PRO A 57 21.05 -17.44 29.96
CA PRO A 57 19.84 -16.66 29.83
C PRO A 57 19.77 -15.64 30.97
N THR A 58 19.94 -14.37 30.63
CA THR A 58 19.47 -13.26 31.45
C THR A 58 17.94 -13.23 31.41
N PRO A 59 17.25 -12.78 32.46
CA PRO A 59 15.79 -12.79 32.51
C PRO A 59 15.24 -12.02 31.31
N ILE A 60 14.35 -12.67 30.56
CA ILE A 60 13.69 -12.15 29.37
C ILE A 60 12.94 -10.89 29.78
N ARG A 61 13.51 -9.71 29.48
CA ARG A 61 12.76 -8.45 29.46
C ARG A 61 11.91 -8.44 28.18
N PRO A 62 10.67 -7.93 28.22
CA PRO A 62 9.79 -7.92 27.06
C PRO A 62 10.47 -7.20 25.87
N ASN A 63 10.32 -7.73 24.66
CA ASN A 63 10.82 -7.14 23.41
C ASN A 63 10.47 -5.64 23.35
N VAL A 64 11.48 -4.77 23.44
CA VAL A 64 11.32 -3.33 23.28
C VAL A 64 11.20 -3.05 21.79
N GLN A 65 9.97 -3.09 21.30
CA GLN A 65 9.60 -2.57 19.97
C GLN A 65 8.78 -1.31 20.21
N GLY A 66 9.08 -0.23 19.49
CA GLY A 66 8.42 1.06 19.70
C GLY A 66 8.84 2.09 18.66
N ARG A 67 8.30 3.30 18.80
CA ARG A 67 8.76 4.47 18.04
C ARG A 67 9.38 5.48 18.98
N LEU A 68 10.53 5.99 18.58
CA LEU A 68 11.23 7.05 19.28
C LEU A 68 11.10 8.33 18.44
N LEU A 69 10.19 9.22 18.86
CA LEU A 69 10.06 10.55 18.27
C LEU A 69 11.12 11.45 18.88
N LEU A 70 12.02 11.96 18.05
CA LEU A 70 13.07 12.90 18.45
C LEU A 70 12.71 14.30 17.97
N THR A 71 12.89 15.30 18.83
CA THR A 71 12.73 16.71 18.52
C THR A 71 13.98 17.46 18.97
N ILE A 72 14.64 18.15 18.03
CA ILE A 72 15.76 19.03 18.37
C ILE A 72 15.19 20.36 18.85
N VAL A 73 15.43 20.73 20.10
CA VAL A 73 14.83 21.94 20.69
C VAL A 73 15.72 23.16 20.48
N GLU A 74 16.99 23.05 20.89
CA GLU A 74 17.97 24.13 20.80
C GLU A 74 19.39 23.60 21.06
N ALA A 75 20.42 24.37 20.70
CA ALA A 75 21.80 24.11 21.10
C ALA A 75 22.42 25.38 21.69
N ARG A 76 23.24 25.24 22.74
CA ARG A 76 23.86 26.36 23.46
C ARG A 76 25.32 26.11 23.78
N ASN A 77 26.03 27.19 24.10
CA ASN A 77 27.45 27.15 24.47
C ASN A 77 28.32 26.42 23.45
N LEU A 78 27.94 26.47 22.17
CA LEU A 78 28.66 25.80 21.10
C LEU A 78 29.99 26.53 20.84
N ASN A 79 31.09 25.79 20.91
CA ASN A 79 32.40 26.35 20.61
C ASN A 79 32.45 26.82 19.15
N ASN A 80 33.16 27.92 18.93
CA ASN A 80 33.35 28.53 17.60
C ASN A 80 32.09 29.08 16.94
N VAL A 81 30.94 29.18 17.61
CA VAL A 81 29.74 29.77 17.01
C VAL A 81 29.73 31.30 17.17
N ASN A 82 29.50 32.03 16.08
CA ASN A 82 29.38 33.50 16.07
C ASN A 82 27.91 33.84 15.84
N THR A 83 27.28 34.58 16.75
CA THR A 83 25.81 34.69 16.95
C THR A 83 25.01 35.33 15.81
N LEU A 84 25.64 35.72 14.69
CA LEU A 84 25.01 36.52 13.64
C LEU A 84 24.68 35.76 12.34
N ARG A 85 25.24 34.56 12.10
CA ARG A 85 24.93 33.72 10.92
C ARG A 85 25.25 32.23 11.17
N THR A 86 24.26 31.47 11.61
CA THR A 86 24.38 30.02 11.83
C THR A 86 23.18 29.30 11.24
N ASP A 87 23.41 28.24 10.46
CA ASP A 87 22.37 27.30 10.03
C ASP A 87 22.77 25.91 10.52
N LEU A 88 22.32 25.61 11.74
CA LEU A 88 22.68 24.41 12.46
C LEU A 88 21.79 23.25 12.05
N TYR A 89 22.39 22.09 11.84
CA TYR A 89 21.67 20.85 11.67
C TYR A 89 22.38 19.70 12.40
N CYS A 90 21.61 18.69 12.77
CA CYS A 90 22.07 17.49 13.44
C CYS A 90 21.97 16.30 12.49
N ILE A 91 22.95 15.41 12.52
CA ILE A 91 22.84 14.06 11.98
C ILE A 91 22.67 13.12 13.16
N ILE A 92 21.58 12.34 13.14
CA ILE A 92 21.26 11.34 14.15
C ILE A 92 21.34 9.96 13.50
N GLN A 93 22.13 9.08 14.09
CA GLN A 93 22.26 7.69 13.67
C GLN A 93 21.82 6.78 14.81
N TYR A 94 20.92 5.85 14.50
CA TYR A 94 20.41 4.86 15.43
C TYR A 94 20.04 3.60 14.65
N ASP A 95 20.52 2.43 15.10
CA ASP A 95 20.47 1.18 14.36
C ASP A 95 20.99 1.34 12.91
N SER A 96 20.16 1.05 11.89
CA SER A 96 20.47 1.23 10.46
C SER A 96 19.94 2.54 9.88
N SER A 97 19.28 3.37 10.69
CA SER A 97 18.68 4.63 10.26
C SER A 97 19.64 5.80 10.49
N THR A 98 19.73 6.70 9.51
CA THR A 98 20.43 7.98 9.61
C THR A 98 19.46 9.07 9.17
N VAL A 99 19.27 10.09 10.01
CA VAL A 99 18.40 11.23 9.73
C VAL A 99 19.13 12.54 9.96
N GLN A 100 18.79 13.55 9.16
CA GLN A 100 19.26 14.92 9.31
C GLN A 100 18.10 15.80 9.81
N LEU A 101 18.30 16.56 10.89
CA LEU A 101 17.28 17.43 11.51
C LEU A 101 17.81 18.83 11.80
N LYS A 102 17.01 19.86 11.54
CA LYS A 102 17.28 21.23 11.99
C LYS A 102 16.64 21.49 13.37
N CYS A 103 16.95 22.65 13.94
CA CYS A 103 16.31 23.12 15.16
C CYS A 103 14.78 23.21 14.96
N HIS A 104 14.02 22.71 15.93
CA HIS A 104 12.56 22.53 15.91
C HIS A 104 12.01 21.46 14.97
N ASP A 105 12.86 20.74 14.22
CA ASP A 105 12.43 19.57 13.46
C ASP A 105 12.20 18.37 14.38
N SER A 106 11.29 17.50 13.96
CA SER A 106 11.01 16.24 14.63
C SER A 106 11.06 15.06 13.67
N HIS A 107 11.49 13.89 14.15
CA HIS A 107 11.51 12.67 13.35
C HIS A 107 11.30 11.43 14.20
N SER A 108 10.55 10.47 13.65
CA SER A 108 10.26 9.20 14.30
C SER A 108 11.21 8.12 13.80
N LEU A 109 11.89 7.44 14.72
CA LEU A 109 12.72 6.28 14.46
C LEU A 109 12.05 5.02 14.99
N ASP A 110 12.10 3.93 14.23
CA ASP A 110 11.65 2.63 14.71
C ASP A 110 12.71 2.05 15.66
N VAL A 111 12.30 1.62 16.85
CA VAL A 111 13.16 1.00 17.86
C VAL A 111 13.08 -0.51 17.69
N SER A 112 14.19 -1.12 17.27
CA SER A 112 14.30 -2.58 17.07
C SER A 112 15.17 -3.28 18.11
N ASN A 113 15.98 -2.51 18.84
CA ASN A 113 16.97 -2.98 19.81
C ASN A 113 17.01 -2.05 21.02
N ASP A 114 16.84 -2.59 22.23
CA ASP A 114 16.87 -1.82 23.48
C ASP A 114 18.28 -1.44 23.96
N GLN A 115 19.31 -1.95 23.31
CA GLN A 115 20.72 -1.70 23.62
C GLN A 115 21.44 -0.86 22.54
N GLY A 116 20.69 -0.31 21.57
CA GLY A 116 21.25 0.53 20.51
C GLY A 116 21.83 1.84 21.04
N GLU A 117 23.04 2.20 20.59
CA GLU A 117 23.65 3.50 20.90
C GLU A 117 23.28 4.51 19.80
N MET A 118 22.71 5.65 20.19
CA MET A 118 22.41 6.75 19.29
C MET A 118 23.61 7.68 19.20
N ILE A 119 24.04 7.97 17.97
CA ILE A 119 25.10 8.93 17.69
C ILE A 119 24.44 10.21 17.19
N VAL A 120 24.72 11.33 17.86
CA VAL A 120 24.23 12.66 17.47
C VAL A 120 25.42 13.55 17.15
N GLN A 121 25.44 14.14 15.95
CA GLN A 121 26.49 15.02 15.45
C GLN A 121 25.90 16.35 15.02
N VAL A 122 26.45 17.46 15.48
CA VAL A 122 25.95 18.81 15.19
C VAL A 122 26.89 19.53 14.23
N TYR A 123 26.34 20.07 13.14
CA TYR A 123 27.05 20.74 12.06
C TYR A 123 26.57 22.18 11.89
N ASP A 124 27.44 23.03 11.33
CA ASP A 124 27.11 24.37 10.83
C ASP A 124 27.29 24.43 9.31
N SER A 125 26.18 24.51 8.57
CA SER A 125 26.20 24.55 7.10
C SER A 125 26.72 25.87 6.55
N CYS A 126 26.78 26.94 7.37
CA CYS A 126 27.33 28.23 6.96
C CYS A 126 28.88 28.22 6.93
N ARG A 127 29.52 27.17 7.43
CA ARG A 127 30.97 27.06 7.53
C ARG A 127 31.47 25.75 6.94
N GLN A 128 32.16 25.86 5.82
CA GLN A 128 32.77 24.73 5.15
C GLN A 128 34.26 24.65 5.50
N LEU A 129 34.73 23.43 5.75
CA LEU A 129 36.15 23.11 5.79
C LEU A 129 36.77 23.27 4.39
N PRO A 130 38.10 23.42 4.27
CA PRO A 130 38.78 23.47 2.97
C PRO A 130 38.52 22.26 2.05
N THR A 131 38.04 21.16 2.62
CA THR A 131 37.63 19.93 1.94
C THR A 131 36.21 19.99 1.34
N GLY A 132 35.47 21.08 1.55
CA GLY A 132 34.08 21.24 1.09
C GLY A 132 33.02 20.60 2.00
N HIS A 133 33.42 20.02 3.14
CA HIS A 133 32.49 19.46 4.13
C HIS A 133 32.09 20.50 5.18
N ASP A 134 30.84 20.46 5.63
CA ASP A 134 30.32 21.32 6.69
C ASP A 134 31.05 21.08 8.02
N LEU A 135 31.22 22.14 8.81
CA LEU A 135 31.99 22.10 10.06
C LEU A 135 31.22 21.33 11.14
N LEU A 136 31.81 20.22 11.60
CA LEU A 136 31.34 19.51 12.80
C LEU A 136 31.66 20.34 14.05
N LEU A 137 30.62 20.77 14.76
CA LEU A 137 30.74 21.52 16.01
C LEU A 137 30.93 20.60 17.21
N GLY A 138 30.32 19.41 17.20
CA GLY A 138 30.49 18.44 18.26
C GLY A 138 29.65 17.18 18.06
N ALA A 139 30.02 16.12 18.75
CA ALA A 139 29.31 14.84 18.71
C ALA A 139 29.07 14.29 20.12
N THR A 140 28.04 13.48 20.25
CA THR A 140 27.71 12.80 21.50
C THR A 140 27.09 11.44 21.22
N LYS A 141 27.13 10.58 22.22
CA LYS A 141 26.56 9.25 22.21
C LYS A 141 25.55 9.18 23.34
N TRP A 142 24.36 8.70 23.03
CA TRP A 142 23.28 8.58 23.98
C TRP A 142 22.60 7.22 23.81
N THR A 143 22.36 6.52 24.91
CA THR A 143 21.57 5.28 24.91
C THR A 143 20.18 5.63 25.41
N PRO A 144 19.13 5.50 24.57
CA PRO A 144 17.77 5.80 25.00
C PRO A 144 17.31 4.86 26.12
N THR A 145 16.69 5.44 27.15
CA THR A 145 16.04 4.67 28.22
C THR A 145 14.56 4.51 27.88
N PHE A 146 14.12 3.27 27.68
CA PHE A 146 12.75 2.95 27.25
C PHE A 146 11.74 2.82 28.40
N GLU A 147 12.10 3.31 29.59
CA GLU A 147 11.28 3.27 30.81
C GLU A 147 10.35 4.49 30.93
N GLU A 148 10.72 5.63 30.34
CA GLU A 148 9.93 6.88 30.37
C GLU A 148 9.30 7.18 29.00
N THR A 149 8.03 7.62 28.99
CA THR A 149 7.33 7.95 27.74
C THR A 149 7.82 9.26 27.13
N THR A 150 8.40 10.19 27.88
CA THR A 150 8.97 11.43 27.33
C THR A 150 10.19 11.84 28.15
N MET A 151 11.30 12.05 27.46
CA MET A 151 12.60 12.45 27.97
C MET A 151 12.92 13.85 27.43
N ASP A 152 13.35 14.79 28.28
CA ASP A 152 13.86 16.10 27.88
C ASP A 152 15.31 16.20 28.36
N LEU A 153 16.24 16.16 27.43
CA LEU A 153 17.65 15.87 27.70
C LEU A 153 18.53 17.02 27.21
N TRP A 154 19.50 17.39 28.04
CA TRP A 154 20.66 18.17 27.64
C TRP A 154 21.84 17.22 27.41
N LEU A 155 22.19 17.02 26.14
CA LEU A 155 23.29 16.15 25.74
C LEU A 155 24.58 16.97 25.62
N PRO A 156 25.65 16.62 26.38
CA PRO A 156 26.94 17.28 26.25
C PRO A 156 27.59 16.88 24.93
N LEU A 157 27.99 17.88 24.14
CA LEU A 157 28.71 17.69 22.88
C LEU A 157 30.21 17.74 23.13
N HIS A 158 30.95 16.92 22.41
CA HIS A 158 32.40 16.85 22.50
C HIS A 158 33.04 17.03 21.12
N SER A 159 34.14 17.78 21.08
CA SER A 159 34.94 17.92 19.86
C SER A 159 35.89 16.73 19.71
N GLN A 160 36.10 16.26 18.48
CA GLN A 160 37.12 15.25 18.21
C GLN A 160 38.51 15.89 18.29
N SER A 161 39.34 15.42 19.23
CA SER A 161 40.76 15.74 19.32
C SER A 161 41.58 14.73 18.52
N SER A 162 42.63 15.19 17.85
CA SER A 162 43.63 14.36 17.16
C SER A 162 44.48 13.49 18.11
N SER A 163 44.41 13.74 19.43
CA SER A 163 45.04 12.93 20.48
C SER A 163 43.96 12.18 21.27
N LYS A 164 44.07 10.85 21.31
CA LYS A 164 43.02 9.90 21.77
C LYS A 164 42.59 9.98 23.25
N GLU A 165 42.99 10.99 24.04
CA GLU A 165 42.74 10.99 25.49
C GLU A 165 42.24 12.32 26.09
N GLN A 166 41.92 13.36 25.30
CA GLN A 166 41.25 14.56 25.83
C GLN A 166 39.89 14.81 25.16
N VAL A 167 38.84 14.69 25.96
CA VAL A 167 37.47 15.03 25.61
C VAL A 167 37.28 16.54 25.84
N ILE A 168 37.16 17.31 24.75
CA ILE A 168 36.98 18.78 24.83
C ILE A 168 35.49 19.09 24.80
N PRO A 169 34.91 19.74 25.82
CA PRO A 169 33.52 20.18 25.81
C PRO A 169 33.27 21.14 24.64
N ALA A 170 32.26 20.87 23.83
CA ALA A 170 31.95 21.60 22.60
C ALA A 170 30.56 22.27 22.59
N GLY A 171 29.85 22.21 23.73
CA GLY A 171 28.53 22.80 23.95
C GLY A 171 27.51 21.76 24.38
N GLU A 172 26.24 22.13 24.36
CA GLU A 172 25.13 21.25 24.76
C GLU A 172 24.00 21.33 23.73
N LEU A 173 23.37 20.18 23.46
CA LEU A 173 22.19 20.05 22.61
C LEU A 173 21.00 19.66 23.47
N ARG A 174 19.91 20.43 23.41
CA ARG A 174 18.65 20.04 24.01
C ARG A 174 17.83 19.22 23.02
N MET A 175 17.52 18.00 23.40
CA MET A 175 16.72 17.08 22.61
C MET A 175 15.57 16.54 23.46
N GLN A 176 14.36 16.63 22.93
CA GLN A 176 13.22 15.92 23.48
C GLN A 176 13.06 14.60 22.74
N ALA A 177 12.92 13.52 23.50
CA ALA A 177 12.73 12.18 22.96
C ALA A 177 11.48 11.57 23.60
N ARG A 178 10.46 11.27 22.80
CA ARG A 178 9.26 10.56 23.25
C ARG A 178 9.35 9.13 22.78
N TYR A 179 9.57 8.22 23.72
CA TYR A 179 9.43 6.80 23.45
C TYR A 179 7.96 6.43 23.59
N THR A 180 7.34 6.13 22.46
CA THR A 180 6.07 5.43 22.44
C THR A 180 6.44 3.95 22.36
N PRO A 181 6.42 3.18 23.48
CA PRO A 181 6.47 1.74 23.33
C PRO A 181 5.38 1.35 22.34
N LEU A 182 5.58 0.29 21.56
CA LEU A 182 4.43 -0.50 21.15
C LEU A 182 3.86 -1.15 22.44
N GLY A 183 3.36 -0.33 23.37
CA GLY A 183 2.61 -0.74 24.52
C GLY A 183 1.30 -1.19 23.93
N THR A 184 1.21 -2.48 23.61
CA THR A 184 -0.02 -3.13 23.15
C THR A 184 -0.97 -2.17 22.43
N THR A 185 -0.56 -1.59 21.30
CA THR A 185 -1.51 -1.61 20.19
C THR A 185 -1.75 -3.11 20.06
N THR A 186 -2.84 -3.62 20.64
CA THR A 186 -3.11 -5.06 20.62
C THR A 186 -2.88 -5.47 19.19
N ARG A 187 -1.80 -6.23 18.93
CA ARG A 187 -1.44 -6.66 17.58
C ARG A 187 -2.76 -7.13 17.00
N LEU A 188 -3.28 -6.41 16.00
CA LEU A 188 -4.62 -6.72 15.53
C LEU A 188 -4.55 -8.17 15.09
N THR A 189 -5.36 -8.98 15.77
CA THR A 189 -5.44 -10.40 15.51
C THR A 189 -6.84 -10.69 15.01
N PRO A 190 -7.03 -11.84 14.38
CA PRO A 190 -8.37 -12.36 14.11
C PRO A 190 -9.32 -12.28 15.32
N LYS A 191 -8.80 -12.44 16.54
CA LYS A 191 -9.58 -12.41 17.78
C LYS A 191 -10.07 -11.02 18.18
N SER A 192 -9.43 -9.95 17.69
CA SER A 192 -9.86 -8.56 17.89
C SER A 192 -11.19 -8.25 17.22
N PHE A 193 -11.66 -9.13 16.33
CA PHE A 193 -12.91 -8.98 15.58
C PHE A 193 -13.87 -10.14 15.87
N ARG A 194 -15.16 -9.82 15.93
CA ARG A 194 -16.27 -10.79 15.94
C ARG A 194 -16.82 -10.89 14.51
N ILE A 195 -16.79 -12.09 13.90
CA ILE A 195 -17.48 -12.29 12.63
C ILE A 195 -18.98 -12.23 12.86
N ILE A 196 -19.66 -11.47 12.01
CA ILE A 196 -21.12 -11.44 11.93
C ILE A 196 -21.58 -12.32 10.77
N GLN A 197 -21.04 -12.10 9.57
CA GLN A 197 -21.50 -12.78 8.35
C GLN A 197 -20.38 -12.85 7.30
N GLN A 198 -20.33 -13.91 6.49
CA GLN A 198 -19.55 -13.92 5.25
C GLN A 198 -20.32 -13.17 4.16
N ILE A 199 -19.75 -12.09 3.61
CA ILE A 199 -20.40 -11.22 2.62
C ILE A 199 -19.83 -11.37 1.21
N GLY A 200 -18.69 -12.05 1.05
CA GLY A 200 -18.08 -12.27 -0.25
C GLY A 200 -17.11 -13.44 -0.29
N HIS A 201 -16.84 -13.91 -1.49
CA HIS A 201 -15.84 -14.94 -1.78
C HIS A 201 -15.03 -14.49 -3.00
N GLY A 202 -13.71 -14.58 -2.90
CA GLY A 202 -12.80 -14.31 -4.01
C GLY A 202 -11.89 -15.51 -4.28
N SER A 203 -11.12 -15.43 -5.37
CA SER A 203 -10.17 -16.45 -5.80
C SER A 203 -9.16 -16.87 -4.72
N PHE A 204 -8.71 -15.91 -3.91
CA PHE A 204 -7.65 -16.13 -2.91
C PHE A 204 -8.16 -16.09 -1.46
N GLY A 205 -9.47 -15.88 -1.26
CA GLY A 205 -9.95 -15.49 0.05
C GLY A 205 -11.46 -15.33 0.21
N LYS A 206 -11.83 -14.77 1.35
CA LYS A 206 -13.21 -14.54 1.77
C LYS A 206 -13.34 -13.16 2.39
N VAL A 207 -14.50 -12.54 2.23
CA VAL A 207 -14.81 -11.24 2.83
C VAL A 207 -15.89 -11.44 3.89
N TYR A 208 -15.64 -10.93 5.09
CA TYR A 208 -16.55 -11.04 6.23
C TYR A 208 -16.98 -9.66 6.72
N LYS A 209 -18.27 -9.52 7.01
CA LYS A 209 -18.77 -8.44 7.88
C LYS A 209 -18.37 -8.78 9.31
N VAL A 210 -17.63 -7.87 9.94
CA VAL A 210 -17.09 -8.07 11.29
C VAL A 210 -17.34 -6.85 12.15
N GLU A 211 -17.35 -7.07 13.46
CA GLU A 211 -17.38 -6.02 14.47
C GLU A 211 -16.07 -6.03 15.23
N LYS A 212 -15.41 -4.87 15.35
CA LYS A 212 -14.22 -4.74 16.17
C LYS A 212 -14.62 -4.70 17.64
N ARG A 213 -14.07 -5.59 18.47
CA ARG A 213 -14.60 -5.87 19.83
C ARG A 213 -14.50 -4.71 20.81
N ASP A 214 -13.47 -3.89 20.69
CA ASP A 214 -13.21 -2.77 21.59
C ASP A 214 -14.04 -1.54 21.23
N THR A 215 -14.21 -1.23 19.94
CA THR A 215 -14.97 -0.06 19.48
C THR A 215 -16.41 -0.37 19.10
N GLN A 216 -16.77 -1.66 18.99
CA GLN A 216 -18.05 -2.12 18.46
C GLN A 216 -18.37 -1.62 17.03
N LYS A 217 -17.38 -1.05 16.32
CA LYS A 217 -17.56 -0.56 14.94
C LYS A 217 -17.58 -1.73 13.94
N ILE A 218 -18.46 -1.62 12.95
CA ILE A 218 -18.62 -2.60 11.88
C ILE A 218 -17.65 -2.31 10.72
N TYR A 219 -17.04 -3.37 10.20
CA TYR A 219 -16.08 -3.34 9.10
C TYR A 219 -16.30 -4.50 8.12
N ALA A 220 -15.74 -4.37 6.93
CA ALA A 220 -15.54 -5.47 5.99
C ALA A 220 -14.09 -5.97 6.09
N MET A 221 -13.89 -7.25 6.40
CA MET A 221 -12.57 -7.87 6.52
C MET A 221 -12.35 -8.88 5.39
N LYS A 222 -11.46 -8.55 4.45
CA LYS A 222 -10.97 -9.44 3.39
C LYS A 222 -9.81 -10.27 3.96
N VAL A 223 -9.98 -11.60 3.96
CA VAL A 223 -9.01 -12.58 4.48
C VAL A 223 -8.44 -13.36 3.30
N LEU A 224 -7.13 -13.25 3.10
CA LEU A 224 -6.41 -13.84 1.97
C LEU A 224 -5.44 -14.91 2.46
N SER A 225 -5.39 -16.06 1.81
CA SER A 225 -4.44 -17.13 2.16
C SER A 225 -3.07 -16.84 1.54
N LYS A 226 -2.03 -16.70 2.37
CA LYS A 226 -0.65 -16.51 1.88
C LYS A 226 -0.19 -17.64 0.97
N ARG A 227 -0.60 -18.88 1.26
CA ARG A 227 -0.23 -20.05 0.46
C ARG A 227 -0.76 -19.94 -0.97
N LEU A 228 -2.07 -19.75 -1.13
CA LEU A 228 -2.70 -19.50 -2.44
C LEU A 228 -2.06 -18.31 -3.17
N LEU A 229 -1.73 -17.22 -2.47
CA LEU A 229 -1.05 -16.07 -3.09
C LEU A 229 0.35 -16.42 -3.63
N VAL A 230 1.13 -17.24 -2.91
CA VAL A 230 2.44 -17.71 -3.37
C VAL A 230 2.28 -18.69 -4.53
N GLU A 231 1.38 -19.67 -4.41
CA GLU A 231 1.13 -20.70 -5.43
C GLU A 231 0.69 -20.08 -6.77
N GLN A 232 -0.05 -18.97 -6.73
CA GLN A 232 -0.56 -18.28 -7.92
C GLN A 232 0.28 -17.06 -8.33
N ASN A 233 1.39 -16.77 -7.64
CA ASN A 233 2.29 -15.64 -7.91
C ASN A 233 1.63 -14.25 -7.79
N GLU A 234 0.73 -14.09 -6.81
CA GLU A 234 -0.15 -12.93 -6.61
C GLU A 234 0.25 -12.06 -5.40
N VAL A 235 1.44 -12.32 -4.83
CA VAL A 235 1.97 -11.59 -3.68
C VAL A 235 2.14 -10.10 -3.99
N ASN A 236 2.79 -9.77 -5.11
CA ASN A 236 3.04 -8.38 -5.49
C ASN A 236 1.74 -7.62 -5.77
N HIS A 237 0.74 -8.26 -6.39
CA HIS A 237 -0.58 -7.65 -6.60
C HIS A 237 -1.27 -7.37 -5.27
N THR A 238 -1.19 -8.27 -4.29
CA THR A 238 -1.78 -8.04 -2.96
C THR A 238 -1.09 -6.90 -2.19
N ILE A 239 0.24 -6.78 -2.29
CA ILE A 239 0.96 -5.65 -1.68
C ILE A 239 0.59 -4.34 -2.38
N SER A 240 0.49 -4.33 -3.72
CA SER A 240 0.09 -3.16 -4.48
C SER A 240 -1.36 -2.76 -4.19
N GLU A 241 -2.30 -3.71 -4.07
CA GLU A 241 -3.69 -3.47 -3.63
C GLU A 241 -3.71 -2.68 -2.31
N ARG A 242 -2.99 -3.17 -1.31
CA ARG A 242 -2.88 -2.52 0.00
C ARG A 242 -2.26 -1.12 -0.10
N ASN A 243 -1.22 -0.94 -0.90
CA ASN A 243 -0.58 0.36 -1.07
C ASN A 243 -1.46 1.37 -1.80
N VAL A 244 -2.18 0.95 -2.84
CA VAL A 244 -3.15 1.78 -3.55
C VAL A 244 -4.22 2.26 -2.58
N LEU A 245 -4.83 1.35 -1.81
CA LEU A 245 -5.84 1.69 -0.79
C LEU A 245 -5.34 2.70 0.25
N LEU A 246 -4.06 2.64 0.64
CA LEU A 246 -3.47 3.62 1.57
C LEU A 246 -3.27 5.01 0.95
N ARG A 247 -3.00 5.06 -0.36
CA ARG A 247 -2.78 6.32 -1.09
C ARG A 247 -4.08 7.01 -1.47
N THR A 248 -5.16 6.25 -1.64
CA THR A 248 -6.46 6.75 -2.14
C THR A 248 -7.44 7.12 -1.03
N THR A 249 -7.00 7.17 0.23
CA THR A 249 -7.81 7.53 1.42
C THR A 249 -8.49 8.90 1.35
N THR A 250 -8.02 9.79 0.46
CA THR A 250 -8.59 11.12 0.24
C THR A 250 -9.77 11.15 -0.72
N SER A 251 -9.99 10.09 -1.52
CA SER A 251 -11.12 10.04 -2.45
C SER A 251 -12.38 9.56 -1.72
N PRO A 252 -13.50 10.31 -1.75
CA PRO A 252 -14.74 9.93 -1.07
C PRO A 252 -15.46 8.74 -1.74
N PHE A 253 -14.99 8.36 -2.93
CA PHE A 253 -15.59 7.33 -3.80
C PHE A 253 -14.74 6.06 -3.92
N VAL A 254 -13.78 5.90 -3.01
CA VAL A 254 -12.96 4.68 -2.88
C VAL A 254 -13.14 4.15 -1.46
N VAL A 255 -13.27 2.84 -1.31
CA VAL A 255 -13.37 2.22 0.01
C VAL A 255 -12.10 2.50 0.82
N ASN A 256 -12.28 2.98 2.05
CA ASN A 256 -11.15 3.33 2.91
C ASN A 256 -10.61 2.09 3.64
N LEU A 257 -9.29 1.89 3.59
CA LEU A 257 -8.60 0.86 4.35
C LEU A 257 -8.32 1.36 5.77
N GLN A 258 -8.96 0.72 6.74
CA GLN A 258 -8.88 1.08 8.14
C GLN A 258 -7.70 0.37 8.82
N PHE A 259 -7.48 -0.91 8.54
CA PHE A 259 -6.36 -1.67 9.08
C PHE A 259 -5.87 -2.71 8.09
N SER A 260 -4.58 -3.06 8.16
CA SER A 260 -4.08 -4.29 7.56
C SER A 260 -3.18 -5.04 8.53
N PHE A 261 -3.30 -6.36 8.61
CA PHE A 261 -2.47 -7.18 9.49
C PHE A 261 -2.31 -8.60 8.93
N GLN A 262 -1.45 -9.40 9.56
CA GLN A 262 -1.16 -10.75 9.07
C GLN A 262 -0.89 -11.74 10.21
N THR A 263 -1.22 -13.00 9.94
CA THR A 263 -0.83 -14.17 10.73
C THR A 263 0.24 -14.97 9.99
N ALA A 264 0.60 -16.15 10.50
CA ALA A 264 1.50 -17.07 9.79
C ALA A 264 0.95 -17.46 8.42
N ASP A 265 -0.37 -17.64 8.30
CA ASP A 265 -0.97 -18.25 7.11
C ASP A 265 -1.83 -17.29 6.28
N HIS A 266 -2.23 -16.15 6.84
CA HIS A 266 -3.23 -15.26 6.22
C HIS A 266 -2.84 -13.78 6.28
N LEU A 267 -3.33 -13.03 5.30
CA LEU A 267 -3.34 -11.56 5.27
C LEU A 267 -4.77 -11.06 5.50
N PHE A 268 -4.90 -9.92 6.15
CA PHE A 268 -6.17 -9.31 6.52
C PHE A 268 -6.18 -7.84 6.09
N LEU A 269 -7.15 -7.46 5.26
CA LEU A 269 -7.48 -6.08 4.93
C LEU A 269 -8.83 -5.74 5.56
N VAL A 270 -8.85 -4.77 6.48
CA VAL A 270 -10.05 -4.31 7.18
C VAL A 270 -10.42 -2.95 6.64
N MET A 271 -11.59 -2.87 6.01
CA MET A 271 -12.08 -1.71 5.28
C MET A 271 -13.41 -1.26 5.86
N ASP A 272 -13.82 -0.02 5.56
CA ASP A 272 -15.17 0.43 5.92
C ASP A 272 -16.25 -0.47 5.31
N TYR A 273 -17.27 -0.82 6.11
CA TYR A 273 -18.40 -1.60 5.65
C TYR A 273 -19.47 -0.68 5.05
N LEU A 274 -19.85 -0.96 3.81
CA LEU A 274 -20.84 -0.19 3.06
C LEU A 274 -22.17 -0.96 3.05
N PRO A 275 -23.19 -0.50 3.81
CA PRO A 275 -24.41 -1.27 4.03
C PRO A 275 -25.37 -1.30 2.84
N GLY A 276 -25.18 -0.43 1.84
CA GLY A 276 -25.99 -0.39 0.62
C GLY A 276 -25.71 -1.53 -0.37
N GLY A 277 -24.74 -2.40 -0.09
CA GLY A 277 -24.41 -3.54 -0.97
C GLY A 277 -23.81 -3.10 -2.31
N ASP A 278 -23.75 -4.02 -3.28
CA ASP A 278 -23.21 -3.76 -4.61
C ASP A 278 -24.26 -3.24 -5.62
N LEU A 279 -23.78 -2.48 -6.60
CA LEU A 279 -24.58 -1.92 -7.69
C LEU A 279 -25.14 -3.00 -8.61
N TYR A 280 -24.50 -4.18 -8.66
CA TYR A 280 -25.03 -5.35 -9.38
C TYR A 280 -26.39 -5.78 -8.82
N THR A 281 -26.46 -6.03 -7.52
CA THR A 281 -27.68 -6.42 -6.81
C THR A 281 -28.76 -5.33 -6.93
N TYR A 282 -28.35 -4.07 -6.89
CA TYR A 282 -29.24 -2.94 -7.15
C TYR A 282 -29.83 -3.00 -8.58
N LEU A 283 -28.98 -3.16 -9.60
CA LEU A 283 -29.40 -3.27 -10.99
C LEU A 283 -30.31 -4.50 -11.21
N GLN A 284 -30.01 -5.65 -10.62
CA GLN A 284 -30.83 -6.85 -10.74
C GLN A 284 -32.27 -6.64 -10.21
N ARG A 285 -32.43 -5.87 -9.13
CA ARG A 285 -33.78 -5.55 -8.59
C ARG A 285 -34.55 -4.59 -9.49
N HIS A 286 -33.87 -3.64 -10.12
CA HIS A 286 -34.50 -2.62 -10.95
C HIS A 286 -34.56 -2.99 -12.44
N ARG A 287 -33.82 -4.02 -12.87
CA ARG A 287 -33.56 -4.46 -14.26
C ARG A 287 -32.83 -3.45 -15.13
N MET A 288 -33.21 -2.19 -15.07
CA MET A 288 -32.58 -1.04 -15.74
C MET A 288 -32.81 0.22 -14.91
N LEU A 289 -31.94 1.20 -15.08
CA LEU A 289 -32.04 2.50 -14.43
C LEU A 289 -32.52 3.56 -15.40
N LYS A 290 -33.27 4.53 -14.87
CA LYS A 290 -33.53 5.77 -15.58
C LYS A 290 -32.22 6.50 -15.81
N GLU A 291 -32.11 7.21 -16.93
CA GLU A 291 -30.89 7.94 -17.29
C GLU A 291 -30.44 8.91 -16.20
N ASP A 292 -31.36 9.58 -15.50
CA ASP A 292 -31.01 10.49 -14.41
C ASP A 292 -30.31 9.78 -13.25
N HIS A 293 -30.72 8.54 -12.94
CA HIS A 293 -30.10 7.72 -11.90
C HIS A 293 -28.75 7.19 -12.37
N ALA A 294 -28.66 6.73 -13.63
CA ALA A 294 -27.41 6.29 -14.22
C ALA A 294 -26.38 7.45 -14.29
N ARG A 295 -26.83 8.65 -14.66
CA ARG A 295 -26.02 9.87 -14.70
C ARG A 295 -25.41 10.20 -13.35
N PHE A 296 -26.19 10.08 -12.27
CA PHE A 296 -25.70 10.27 -10.91
C PHE A 296 -24.55 9.31 -10.59
N PHE A 297 -24.76 8.00 -10.72
CA PHE A 297 -23.72 7.01 -10.42
C PHE A 297 -22.49 7.17 -11.30
N VAL A 298 -22.69 7.41 -12.60
CA VAL A 298 -21.57 7.59 -13.54
C VAL A 298 -20.81 8.90 -13.25
N ALA A 299 -21.46 9.97 -12.80
CA ALA A 299 -20.76 11.19 -12.39
C ALA A 299 -19.83 10.92 -11.19
N GLU A 300 -20.28 10.17 -10.18
CA GLU A 300 -19.43 9.80 -9.05
C GLU A 300 -18.26 8.90 -9.47
N LEU A 301 -18.51 7.93 -10.36
CA LEU A 301 -17.47 7.07 -10.90
C LEU A 301 -16.44 7.84 -11.74
N VAL A 302 -16.86 8.88 -12.47
CA VAL A 302 -15.92 9.78 -13.18
C VAL A 302 -15.01 10.50 -12.18
N CYS A 303 -15.52 10.93 -11.02
CA CYS A 303 -14.67 11.48 -9.96
C CYS A 303 -13.71 10.43 -9.39
N ALA A 304 -14.22 9.24 -9.04
CA ALA A 304 -13.41 8.15 -8.50
C ALA A 304 -12.25 7.76 -9.43
N LEU A 305 -12.54 7.51 -10.70
CA LEU A 305 -11.53 7.15 -11.71
C LEU A 305 -10.55 8.30 -11.97
N SER A 306 -11.05 9.54 -12.01
CA SER A 306 -10.19 10.73 -12.15
C SER A 306 -9.17 10.84 -11.01
N ASP A 307 -9.59 10.56 -9.77
CA ASP A 307 -8.70 10.61 -8.61
C ASP A 307 -7.62 9.52 -8.70
N LEU A 308 -8.01 8.29 -9.06
CA LEU A 308 -7.06 7.18 -9.28
C LEU A 308 -6.06 7.49 -10.39
N HIS A 309 -6.55 7.99 -11.54
CA HIS A 309 -5.72 8.36 -12.69
C HIS A 309 -4.74 9.48 -12.36
N THR A 310 -5.15 10.46 -11.55
CA THR A 310 -4.26 11.53 -11.07
C THR A 310 -3.13 10.97 -10.20
N GLN A 311 -3.40 9.90 -9.46
CA GLN A 311 -2.41 9.16 -8.68
C GLN A 311 -1.64 8.10 -9.49
N LYS A 312 -1.83 8.07 -10.81
CA LYS A 312 -1.22 7.11 -11.75
C LYS A 312 -1.60 5.66 -11.43
N VAL A 313 -2.85 5.44 -11.06
CA VAL A 313 -3.41 4.12 -10.79
C VAL A 313 -4.48 3.81 -11.84
N MET A 314 -4.32 2.72 -12.58
CA MET A 314 -5.40 2.15 -13.41
C MET A 314 -6.24 1.20 -12.56
N TYR A 315 -7.57 1.26 -12.67
CA TYR A 315 -8.47 0.42 -11.87
C TYR A 315 -8.67 -0.99 -12.47
N ARG A 316 -8.92 -1.06 -13.79
CA ARG A 316 -8.95 -2.28 -14.64
C ARG A 316 -10.04 -3.32 -14.37
N ASP A 317 -10.84 -3.19 -13.32
CA ASP A 317 -11.96 -4.11 -13.03
C ASP A 317 -13.25 -3.38 -12.66
N LEU A 318 -13.58 -2.33 -13.42
CA LEU A 318 -14.85 -1.61 -13.27
C LEU A 318 -16.02 -2.48 -13.75
N LYS A 319 -16.89 -2.84 -12.81
CA LYS A 319 -18.13 -3.59 -13.01
C LYS A 319 -19.10 -3.37 -11.86
N PRO A 320 -20.41 -3.62 -12.03
CA PRO A 320 -21.42 -3.37 -10.99
C PRO A 320 -21.14 -4.07 -9.66
N GLU A 321 -20.49 -5.23 -9.66
CA GLU A 321 -20.14 -6.02 -8.47
C GLU A 321 -19.09 -5.32 -7.59
N ASN A 322 -18.21 -4.52 -8.20
CA ASN A 322 -17.13 -3.83 -7.50
C ASN A 322 -17.48 -2.38 -7.13
N ILE A 323 -18.73 -1.97 -7.33
CA ILE A 323 -19.24 -0.64 -6.99
C ILE A 323 -20.21 -0.82 -5.82
N LEU A 324 -19.77 -0.46 -4.63
CA LEU A 324 -20.57 -0.55 -3.41
C LEU A 324 -21.34 0.75 -3.16
N LEU A 325 -22.44 0.67 -2.41
CA LEU A 325 -23.26 1.80 -2.01
C LEU A 325 -23.15 2.02 -0.49
N ASP A 326 -22.94 3.26 -0.07
CA ASP A 326 -23.02 3.63 1.34
C ASP A 326 -24.47 3.70 1.84
N ASP A 327 -24.65 4.06 3.10
CA ASP A 327 -25.97 4.17 3.75
C ASP A 327 -26.85 5.28 3.15
N GLN A 328 -26.25 6.28 2.49
CA GLN A 328 -26.94 7.36 1.81
C GLN A 328 -27.19 7.05 0.33
N GLY A 329 -26.50 6.06 -0.23
CA GLY A 329 -26.62 5.64 -1.63
C GLY A 329 -25.60 6.25 -2.57
N HIS A 330 -24.50 6.82 -2.06
CA HIS A 330 -23.34 7.17 -2.86
C HIS A 330 -22.46 5.96 -3.13
N ILE A 331 -21.73 5.99 -4.23
CA ILE A 331 -20.84 4.88 -4.60
C ILE A 331 -19.52 4.90 -3.81
N ALA A 332 -18.91 3.72 -3.71
CA ALA A 332 -17.48 3.59 -3.48
C ALA A 332 -16.93 2.38 -4.24
N LEU A 333 -15.81 2.55 -4.92
CA LEU A 333 -15.07 1.47 -5.56
C LEU A 333 -14.44 0.57 -4.49
N THR A 334 -14.50 -0.74 -4.71
CA THR A 334 -13.85 -1.77 -3.90
C THR A 334 -12.97 -2.68 -4.76
N ASP A 335 -12.33 -3.67 -4.15
CA ASP A 335 -11.52 -4.71 -4.81
C ASP A 335 -10.43 -4.18 -5.77
N PHE A 336 -9.34 -3.69 -5.19
CA PHE A 336 -8.22 -3.10 -5.93
C PHE A 336 -7.17 -4.15 -6.35
N GLY A 337 -7.49 -5.44 -6.27
CA GLY A 337 -6.57 -6.54 -6.57
C GLY A 337 -6.04 -6.56 -8.01
N LEU A 338 -6.81 -5.99 -8.95
CA LEU A 338 -6.41 -5.86 -10.35
C LEU A 338 -5.88 -4.46 -10.70
N CYS A 339 -5.70 -3.55 -9.73
CA CYS A 339 -5.17 -2.23 -10.03
C CYS A 339 -3.71 -2.28 -10.51
N LYS A 340 -3.30 -1.23 -11.22
CA LYS A 340 -1.91 -1.08 -11.68
C LYS A 340 -1.40 0.33 -11.39
N GLU A 341 -0.38 0.40 -10.55
CA GLU A 341 0.43 1.61 -10.40
C GLU A 341 1.31 1.78 -11.65
N LEU A 342 1.27 2.98 -12.23
CA LEU A 342 2.04 3.35 -13.41
C LEU A 342 3.29 4.12 -13.02
N ASN A 343 4.34 3.90 -13.81
CA ASN A 343 5.63 4.52 -13.59
C ASN A 343 5.69 5.83 -14.36
N ASP A 344 6.38 6.84 -13.82
CA ASP A 344 6.55 8.15 -14.47
C ASP A 344 7.19 8.08 -15.86
N LYS A 345 7.98 7.03 -16.11
CA LYS A 345 8.70 6.80 -17.36
C LYS A 345 7.91 5.96 -18.38
N ASP A 346 6.93 5.19 -17.92
CA ASP A 346 6.09 4.34 -18.76
C ASP A 346 4.67 4.29 -18.18
N LEU A 347 3.77 5.04 -18.82
CA LEU A 347 2.35 5.12 -18.47
C LEU A 347 1.53 4.01 -19.13
N THR A 348 2.18 2.98 -19.65
CA THR A 348 1.54 1.84 -20.32
C THR A 348 1.77 0.53 -19.58
N THR A 349 0.89 -0.44 -19.82
CA THR A 349 1.08 -1.83 -19.42
C THR A 349 0.49 -2.78 -20.46
N SER A 350 0.73 -4.09 -20.32
CA SER A 350 0.30 -5.12 -21.29
C SER A 350 -0.29 -6.36 -20.63
N THR A 351 -0.62 -6.29 -19.33
CA THR A 351 -1.19 -7.43 -18.60
C THR A 351 -2.61 -7.71 -19.08
N PHE A 352 -2.90 -8.94 -19.48
CA PHE A 352 -4.26 -9.35 -19.85
C PHE A 352 -5.06 -9.70 -18.58
N CYS A 353 -6.09 -8.92 -18.23
CA CYS A 353 -6.85 -9.06 -16.97
C CYS A 353 -8.24 -8.40 -17.04
N GLY A 354 -9.02 -8.49 -15.96
CA GLY A 354 -10.35 -7.89 -15.87
C GLY A 354 -11.47 -8.84 -16.31
N THR A 355 -12.70 -8.34 -16.24
CA THR A 355 -13.91 -9.10 -16.57
C THR A 355 -14.19 -9.09 -18.07
N THR A 356 -14.44 -10.27 -18.66
CA THR A 356 -14.46 -10.49 -20.11
C THR A 356 -15.39 -9.53 -20.87
N GLU A 357 -16.59 -9.31 -20.35
CA GLU A 357 -17.64 -8.45 -20.95
C GLU A 357 -17.26 -6.96 -20.93
N TYR A 358 -16.36 -6.59 -20.04
CA TYR A 358 -15.85 -5.22 -19.85
C TYR A 358 -14.53 -5.00 -20.59
N MET A 359 -13.96 -6.03 -21.20
CA MET A 359 -12.61 -5.99 -21.76
C MET A 359 -12.52 -5.04 -22.97
N PRO A 360 -11.54 -4.12 -23.00
CA PRO A 360 -11.37 -3.19 -24.10
C PRO A 360 -10.67 -3.83 -25.31
N PRO A 361 -10.87 -3.30 -26.54
CA PRO A 361 -10.29 -3.82 -27.77
C PRO A 361 -8.77 -3.98 -27.73
N GLU A 362 -8.05 -2.97 -27.24
CA GLU A 362 -6.59 -2.96 -27.16
C GLU A 362 -6.03 -4.08 -26.28
N MET A 363 -6.77 -4.50 -25.24
CA MET A 363 -6.36 -5.61 -24.39
C MET A 363 -6.58 -6.96 -25.08
N ILE A 364 -7.70 -7.11 -25.81
CA ILE A 364 -7.99 -8.30 -26.64
C ILE A 364 -6.94 -8.48 -27.73
N LEU A 365 -6.48 -7.37 -28.32
CA LEU A 365 -5.42 -7.35 -29.33
C LEU A 365 -4.01 -7.53 -28.73
N GLN A 366 -3.89 -7.67 -27.41
CA GLN A 366 -2.62 -7.78 -26.68
C GLN A 366 -1.67 -6.60 -26.91
N GLU A 367 -2.23 -5.42 -27.17
CA GLU A 367 -1.48 -4.19 -27.31
C GLU A 367 -1.15 -3.60 -25.94
N LYS A 368 -0.15 -2.71 -25.90
CA LYS A 368 0.09 -1.89 -24.71
C LYS A 368 -1.05 -0.89 -24.56
N TYR A 369 -1.54 -0.73 -23.35
CA TYR A 369 -2.68 0.13 -23.05
C TYR A 369 -2.40 1.10 -21.90
N THR A 370 -3.18 2.18 -21.84
CA THR A 370 -3.11 3.24 -20.83
C THR A 370 -4.35 3.20 -19.93
N GLN A 371 -4.48 4.17 -19.02
CA GLN A 371 -5.68 4.38 -18.20
C GLN A 371 -6.98 4.61 -19.01
N ALA A 372 -6.87 4.80 -20.34
CA ALA A 372 -8.01 4.90 -21.25
C ALA A 372 -8.93 3.66 -21.24
N ILE A 373 -8.43 2.50 -20.77
CA ILE A 373 -9.24 1.29 -20.62
C ILE A 373 -10.36 1.47 -19.59
N ASP A 374 -10.14 2.24 -18.53
CA ASP A 374 -11.15 2.44 -17.50
C ASP A 374 -12.35 3.23 -18.04
N TRP A 375 -12.11 4.13 -19.01
CA TRP A 375 -13.17 4.87 -19.70
C TRP A 375 -13.98 3.99 -20.67
N TRP A 376 -13.35 2.96 -21.25
CA TRP A 376 -14.11 1.93 -21.99
C TRP A 376 -15.04 1.17 -21.05
N CYS A 377 -14.51 0.71 -19.92
CA CYS A 377 -15.32 0.00 -18.92
C CYS A 377 -16.48 0.87 -18.40
N LEU A 378 -16.25 2.18 -18.22
CA LEU A 378 -17.31 3.13 -17.86
C LEU A 378 -18.41 3.22 -18.94
N GLY A 379 -18.03 3.15 -20.22
CA GLY A 379 -18.99 3.11 -21.33
C GLY A 379 -19.83 1.83 -21.35
N ILE A 380 -19.21 0.67 -21.07
CA ILE A 380 -19.91 -0.62 -20.93
C ILE A 380 -20.89 -0.53 -19.76
N LEU A 381 -20.43 -0.04 -18.61
CA LEU A 381 -21.23 0.12 -17.40
C LEU A 381 -22.43 1.05 -17.64
N LEU A 382 -22.23 2.23 -18.23
CA LEU A 382 -23.33 3.17 -18.50
C LEU A 382 -24.39 2.54 -19.43
N TYR A 383 -23.95 1.82 -20.47
CA TYR A 383 -24.86 1.08 -21.33
C TYR A 383 -25.65 0.01 -20.54
N GLU A 384 -24.97 -0.76 -19.70
CA GLU A 384 -25.59 -1.81 -18.89
C GLU A 384 -26.58 -1.23 -17.86
N LEU A 385 -26.25 -0.11 -17.21
CA LEU A 385 -27.15 0.55 -16.27
C LEU A 385 -28.45 1.00 -16.95
N ILE A 386 -28.38 1.52 -18.18
CA ILE A 386 -29.55 2.04 -18.91
C ILE A 386 -30.36 0.91 -19.58
N THR A 387 -29.70 -0.12 -20.11
CA THR A 387 -30.35 -1.15 -20.93
C THR A 387 -30.57 -2.49 -20.20
N GLY A 388 -29.93 -2.67 -19.04
CA GLY A 388 -29.91 -3.89 -18.25
C GLY A 388 -28.98 -4.99 -18.77
N ASN A 389 -28.26 -4.77 -19.87
CA ASN A 389 -27.36 -5.77 -20.46
C ASN A 389 -26.10 -5.12 -21.05
N ALA A 390 -24.99 -5.84 -21.11
CA ALA A 390 -23.79 -5.37 -21.81
C ALA A 390 -24.04 -5.21 -23.33
N PRO A 391 -23.39 -4.23 -24.00
CA PRO A 391 -23.58 -3.99 -25.44
C PRO A 391 -23.03 -5.12 -26.31
N PHE A 392 -22.03 -5.85 -25.81
CA PHE A 392 -21.47 -7.04 -26.43
C PHE A 392 -21.56 -8.19 -25.43
N HIS A 393 -22.17 -9.30 -25.84
CA HIS A 393 -22.28 -10.51 -25.03
C HIS A 393 -22.20 -11.72 -25.96
N SER A 394 -21.72 -12.86 -25.46
CA SER A 394 -21.77 -14.14 -26.16
C SER A 394 -21.37 -15.25 -25.19
N VAL A 395 -21.96 -16.44 -25.35
CA VAL A 395 -21.56 -17.63 -24.58
C VAL A 395 -20.19 -18.17 -24.99
N HIS A 396 -19.75 -17.88 -26.22
CA HIS A 396 -18.44 -18.26 -26.74
C HIS A 396 -17.49 -17.06 -26.72
N LEU A 397 -16.34 -17.23 -26.07
CA LEU A 397 -15.33 -16.18 -25.89
C LEU A 397 -14.82 -15.60 -27.21
N ASP A 398 -14.47 -16.46 -28.18
CA ASP A 398 -13.97 -15.98 -29.49
C ASP A 398 -15.01 -15.12 -30.21
N THR A 399 -16.29 -15.50 -30.10
CA THR A 399 -17.38 -14.71 -30.68
C THR A 399 -17.55 -13.39 -29.94
N LEU A 400 -17.44 -13.38 -28.60
CA LEU A 400 -17.46 -12.14 -27.82
C LEU A 400 -16.34 -11.20 -28.25
N TYR A 401 -15.11 -11.71 -28.36
CA TYR A 401 -13.97 -10.92 -28.82
C TYR A 401 -14.17 -10.38 -30.23
N GLN A 402 -14.68 -11.17 -31.18
CA GLN A 402 -15.00 -10.66 -32.51
C GLN A 402 -16.08 -9.56 -32.46
N ARG A 403 -17.08 -9.67 -31.58
CA ARG A 403 -18.11 -8.63 -31.40
C ARG A 403 -17.50 -7.35 -30.84
N ILE A 404 -16.68 -7.44 -29.79
CA ILE A 404 -15.99 -6.28 -29.21
C ILE A 404 -15.13 -5.59 -30.29
N LEU A 405 -14.38 -6.35 -31.08
CA LEU A 405 -13.49 -5.80 -32.09
C LEU A 405 -14.19 -5.22 -33.33
N LYS A 406 -15.36 -5.73 -33.73
CA LYS A 406 -15.95 -5.42 -35.05
C LYS A 406 -17.43 -5.06 -35.09
N GLN A 407 -18.24 -5.49 -34.11
CA GLN A 407 -19.68 -5.29 -34.17
C GLN A 407 -20.04 -3.80 -33.98
N PRO A 408 -20.83 -3.18 -34.86
CA PRO A 408 -21.33 -1.83 -34.63
C PRO A 408 -22.13 -1.75 -33.32
N LEU A 409 -21.94 -0.67 -32.55
CA LEU A 409 -22.71 -0.43 -31.33
C LEU A 409 -24.18 -0.15 -31.71
N THR A 410 -25.10 -0.88 -31.11
CA THR A 410 -26.54 -0.74 -31.34
C THR A 410 -27.28 -0.53 -30.02
N PHE A 411 -28.42 0.15 -30.10
CA PHE A 411 -29.27 0.45 -28.93
C PHE A 411 -30.65 -0.20 -29.12
N PRO A 412 -31.25 -0.80 -28.07
CA PRO A 412 -32.58 -1.39 -28.17
C PRO A 412 -33.63 -0.31 -28.45
N SER A 413 -34.52 -0.53 -29.42
CA SER A 413 -35.63 0.40 -29.72
C SER A 413 -36.70 0.41 -28.63
N SER A 414 -36.76 -0.62 -27.79
CA SER A 414 -37.70 -0.75 -26.67
C SER A 414 -37.32 0.07 -25.45
N VAL A 415 -36.08 0.58 -25.37
CA VAL A 415 -35.59 1.39 -24.24
C VAL A 415 -35.48 2.84 -24.69
N PRO A 416 -36.14 3.80 -24.01
CA PRO A 416 -35.99 5.21 -24.33
C PRO A 416 -34.61 5.69 -23.85
N ILE A 417 -33.73 5.96 -24.81
CA ILE A 417 -32.37 6.45 -24.56
C ILE A 417 -32.16 7.76 -25.32
N SER A 418 -31.73 8.81 -24.63
CA SER A 418 -31.49 10.13 -25.19
C SER A 418 -30.33 10.13 -26.19
N ASN A 419 -30.29 11.14 -27.05
CA ASN A 419 -29.19 11.28 -28.01
C ASN A 419 -27.87 11.59 -27.29
N GLU A 420 -27.92 12.33 -26.18
CA GLU A 420 -26.77 12.68 -25.35
C GLU A 420 -26.17 11.45 -24.68
N ALA A 421 -27.01 10.53 -24.16
CA ALA A 421 -26.55 9.28 -23.58
C ALA A 421 -25.94 8.36 -24.64
N LYS A 422 -26.58 8.23 -25.81
CA LYS A 422 -26.04 7.45 -26.94
C LYS A 422 -24.70 8.00 -27.41
N ASP A 423 -24.59 9.32 -27.56
CA ASP A 423 -23.37 10.00 -27.99
C ASP A 423 -22.22 9.80 -26.98
N LEU A 424 -22.50 9.92 -25.68
CA LEU A 424 -21.52 9.64 -24.63
C LEU A 424 -21.00 8.20 -24.71
N ILE A 425 -21.92 7.23 -24.75
CA ILE A 425 -21.57 5.80 -24.82
C ILE A 425 -20.76 5.52 -26.09
N HIS A 426 -21.16 6.07 -27.24
CA HIS A 426 -20.45 5.88 -28.50
C HIS A 426 -19.00 6.43 -28.44
N LYS A 427 -18.79 7.56 -27.76
CA LYS A 427 -17.47 8.16 -27.62
C LYS A 427 -16.60 7.47 -26.55
N LEU A 428 -17.20 6.91 -25.49
CA LEU A 428 -16.51 6.07 -24.50
C LEU A 428 -16.14 4.70 -25.07
N LEU A 429 -16.99 4.12 -25.93
CA LEU A 429 -16.76 2.83 -26.60
C LEU A 429 -16.07 3.00 -27.97
N HIS A 430 -15.27 4.05 -28.11
CA HIS A 430 -14.41 4.20 -29.28
C HIS A 430 -13.27 3.17 -29.21
N ARG A 431 -13.12 2.39 -30.29
CA ARG A 431 -12.14 1.27 -30.34
C ARG A 431 -10.70 1.73 -30.36
N ASP A 432 -10.42 2.82 -31.08
CA ASP A 432 -9.14 3.52 -31.02
C ASP A 432 -9.05 4.28 -29.69
N PRO A 433 -8.15 3.91 -28.77
CA PRO A 433 -8.03 4.54 -27.46
C PRO A 433 -7.65 6.03 -27.53
N ALA A 434 -6.96 6.46 -28.60
CA ALA A 434 -6.54 7.86 -28.76
C ALA A 434 -7.71 8.79 -29.09
N LYS A 435 -8.83 8.24 -29.59
CA LYS A 435 -10.07 8.97 -29.89
C LYS A 435 -11.13 8.81 -28.81
N ARG A 436 -10.86 7.98 -27.81
CA ARG A 436 -11.76 7.75 -26.67
C ARG A 436 -11.73 8.96 -25.75
N LEU A 437 -12.89 9.31 -25.17
CA LEU A 437 -12.94 10.46 -24.26
C LEU A 437 -12.07 10.23 -23.02
N GLY A 438 -11.33 11.27 -22.63
CA GLY A 438 -10.67 11.36 -21.33
C GLY A 438 -11.47 12.20 -20.34
N THR A 439 -11.00 12.27 -19.10
CA THR A 439 -11.68 12.92 -17.97
C THR A 439 -12.30 14.29 -18.28
N LEU A 440 -11.53 15.20 -18.88
CA LEU A 440 -11.99 16.57 -19.14
C LEU A 440 -13.14 16.61 -20.15
N ASP A 441 -13.06 15.79 -21.21
CA ASP A 441 -14.08 15.74 -22.25
C ASP A 441 -15.34 15.03 -21.76
N ILE A 442 -15.19 14.01 -20.91
CA ILE A 442 -16.32 13.36 -20.23
C ILE A 442 -17.06 14.38 -19.36
N LYS A 443 -16.35 15.14 -18.51
CA LYS A 443 -16.97 16.13 -17.61
C LYS A 443 -17.69 17.26 -18.35
N ARG A 444 -17.28 17.58 -19.58
CA ARG A 444 -17.87 18.61 -20.45
C ARG A 444 -18.98 18.08 -21.35
N HIS A 445 -19.22 16.77 -21.37
CA HIS A 445 -20.19 16.16 -22.27
C HIS A 445 -21.62 16.63 -21.94
N PRO A 446 -22.48 16.94 -22.94
CA PRO A 446 -23.86 17.40 -22.71
C PRO A 446 -24.70 16.48 -21.83
N PHE A 447 -24.39 15.17 -21.81
CA PHE A 447 -25.02 14.21 -20.90
C PHE A 447 -24.88 14.62 -19.42
N PHE A 448 -23.83 15.34 -19.04
CA PHE A 448 -23.60 15.82 -17.66
C PHE A 448 -23.90 17.31 -17.47
N GLU A 449 -24.58 17.96 -18.42
CA GLU A 449 -24.94 19.39 -18.30
C GLU A 449 -25.66 19.75 -16.97
N PRO A 450 -26.54 18.90 -16.40
CA PRO A 450 -27.17 19.17 -15.11
C PRO A 450 -26.24 18.99 -13.88
N ILE A 451 -25.01 18.48 -14.05
CA ILE A 451 -24.14 18.08 -12.95
C ILE A 451 -23.18 19.20 -12.55
N CYS A 452 -23.19 19.55 -11.25
CA CYS A 452 -22.17 20.39 -10.64
C CYS A 452 -21.06 19.49 -10.05
N TRP A 453 -19.93 19.42 -10.74
CA TRP A 453 -18.81 18.53 -10.39
C TRP A 453 -18.19 18.83 -9.02
N GLU A 454 -18.17 20.09 -8.57
CA GLU A 454 -17.69 20.42 -7.22
C GLU A 454 -18.59 19.84 -6.13
N LYS A 455 -19.91 19.79 -6.37
CA LYS A 455 -20.87 19.17 -5.45
C LYS A 455 -20.76 17.66 -5.48
N VAL A 456 -20.58 17.05 -6.65
CA VAL A 456 -20.31 15.59 -6.77
C VAL A 456 -19.09 15.23 -5.93
N ALA A 457 -17.95 15.90 -6.17
CA ALA A 457 -16.70 15.62 -5.46
C ALA A 457 -16.78 15.73 -3.93
N LYS A 458 -17.79 16.41 -3.40
CA LYS A 458 -18.03 16.58 -1.95
C LYS A 458 -19.21 15.75 -1.43
N LYS A 459 -19.78 14.84 -2.22
CA LYS A 459 -21.02 14.09 -1.90
C LYS A 459 -22.19 15.00 -1.51
N GLN A 460 -22.32 16.16 -2.19
CA GLN A 460 -23.38 17.15 -1.92
C GLN A 460 -24.56 17.07 -2.89
N ILE A 461 -24.55 16.11 -3.81
CA ILE A 461 -25.70 15.82 -4.67
C ILE A 461 -26.49 14.70 -3.99
N THR A 462 -27.78 14.94 -3.74
CA THR A 462 -28.66 13.94 -3.13
C THR A 462 -28.76 12.70 -4.02
N PRO A 463 -28.45 11.50 -3.50
CA PRO A 463 -28.61 10.26 -4.25
C PRO A 463 -30.08 10.04 -4.66
N PRO A 464 -30.35 9.43 -5.82
CA PRO A 464 -31.71 9.18 -6.30
C PRO A 464 -32.60 8.41 -5.32
N LEU A 465 -31.99 7.67 -4.38
CA LEU A 465 -32.65 6.79 -3.42
C LEU A 465 -33.10 7.48 -2.13
N ALA A 466 -32.61 8.69 -1.81
CA ALA A 466 -32.90 9.35 -0.53
C ALA A 466 -34.40 9.63 -0.30
N ASN A 467 -35.21 9.64 -1.37
CA ASN A 467 -36.65 9.93 -1.31
C ASN A 467 -37.53 8.67 -1.50
N SER A 468 -36.96 7.47 -1.60
CA SER A 468 -37.74 6.22 -1.74
C SER A 468 -37.91 5.54 -0.37
N PRO A 469 -39.13 5.23 0.09
CA PRO A 469 -39.40 4.66 1.42
C PRO A 469 -38.98 3.19 1.59
N THR A 470 -38.10 2.67 0.74
CA THR A 470 -37.54 1.32 0.87
C THR A 470 -36.31 1.36 1.77
N PRO A 471 -36.22 0.49 2.80
CA PRO A 471 -35.05 0.45 3.67
C PRO A 471 -33.80 0.16 2.84
N ALA A 472 -32.67 0.70 3.30
CA ALA A 472 -31.32 0.40 2.83
C ALA A 472 -31.23 -1.05 2.34
N ILE A 473 -30.63 -1.24 1.17
CA ILE A 473 -30.42 -2.51 0.46
C ILE A 473 -29.97 -3.59 1.45
N ALA A 474 -30.93 -4.27 2.07
CA ALA A 474 -30.64 -5.36 2.97
C ALA A 474 -30.15 -6.49 2.08
N ILE A 475 -28.88 -6.86 2.27
CA ILE A 475 -28.37 -8.14 1.76
C ILE A 475 -29.34 -9.20 2.31
N PRO A 476 -30.01 -9.99 1.45
CA PRO A 476 -30.84 -11.07 1.96
C PRO A 476 -29.97 -11.93 2.88
N PRO A 477 -30.49 -12.41 4.02
CA PRO A 477 -29.72 -13.25 4.94
C PRO A 477 -29.48 -14.60 4.27
N SER A 478 -28.50 -14.67 3.37
CA SER A 478 -27.96 -15.91 2.88
C SER A 478 -26.82 -16.32 3.80
N VAL A 479 -26.95 -17.54 4.31
CA VAL A 479 -26.05 -18.31 5.18
C VAL A 479 -26.32 -18.11 6.69
N SER A 480 -26.66 -19.25 7.31
CA SER A 480 -27.08 -19.49 8.69
C SER A 480 -26.45 -18.63 9.79
N ASN A 481 -27.27 -18.24 10.77
CA ASN A 481 -26.88 -17.82 12.13
C ASN A 481 -26.21 -18.97 12.91
N GLN A 482 -25.14 -19.56 12.38
CA GLN A 482 -24.18 -20.30 13.19
C GLN A 482 -23.13 -19.30 13.64
N SER A 483 -22.65 -19.41 14.88
CA SER A 483 -21.48 -18.69 15.33
C SER A 483 -20.30 -19.03 14.42
N ILE A 484 -20.03 -18.20 13.42
CA ILE A 484 -18.90 -18.39 12.51
C ILE A 484 -17.65 -17.96 13.29
N SER A 485 -17.02 -18.88 14.02
CA SER A 485 -15.63 -18.69 14.39
C SER A 485 -14.79 -18.68 13.11
N LEU A 486 -13.76 -17.84 13.03
CA LEU A 486 -12.68 -18.05 12.08
C LEU A 486 -12.04 -19.41 12.42
N SER A 487 -12.58 -20.51 11.89
CA SER A 487 -11.91 -21.79 11.86
C SER A 487 -10.79 -21.70 10.83
N LEU A 488 -9.80 -20.88 11.17
CA LEU A 488 -8.49 -20.77 10.52
C LEU A 488 -7.58 -21.94 10.95
N GLU A 489 -8.09 -22.86 11.79
CA GLU A 489 -7.40 -24.09 12.15
C GLU A 489 -7.23 -24.96 10.92
N SER A 490 -6.02 -24.90 10.41
CA SER A 490 -5.49 -25.76 9.38
C SER A 490 -5.65 -27.21 9.80
N LYS A 491 -6.25 -28.03 8.92
CA LYS A 491 -5.85 -29.44 8.82
C LYS A 491 -4.35 -29.44 8.53
N ALA A 492 -3.50 -29.57 9.55
CA ALA A 492 -2.05 -29.76 9.47
C ALA A 492 -1.40 -29.22 8.19
N SER A 493 -1.52 -27.91 7.94
CA SER A 493 -0.88 -27.28 6.78
C SER A 493 0.61 -27.14 7.09
N ILE A 494 1.48 -27.58 6.18
CA ILE A 494 2.92 -27.32 6.27
C ILE A 494 3.12 -25.79 6.31
N PRO A 495 3.81 -25.23 7.33
CA PRO A 495 4.08 -23.80 7.39
C PRO A 495 4.82 -23.32 6.15
N LEU A 496 4.50 -22.12 5.66
CA LEU A 496 5.24 -21.48 4.58
C LEU A 496 6.72 -21.30 4.95
N SER A 497 7.60 -21.43 3.96
CA SER A 497 9.05 -21.22 4.16
C SER A 497 9.35 -19.80 4.63
N VAL A 498 10.47 -19.62 5.32
CA VAL A 498 10.95 -18.29 5.77
C VAL A 498 11.09 -17.33 4.58
N SER A 499 11.60 -17.81 3.44
CA SER A 499 11.71 -17.02 2.21
C SER A 499 10.36 -16.55 1.68
N ALA A 500 9.33 -17.40 1.71
CA ALA A 500 7.98 -17.02 1.30
C ALA A 500 7.33 -16.03 2.28
N GLN A 501 7.64 -16.13 3.58
CA GLN A 501 7.13 -15.19 4.59
C GLN A 501 7.72 -13.79 4.44
N ILE A 502 8.99 -13.67 4.05
CA ILE A 502 9.67 -12.37 3.83
C ILE A 502 8.95 -11.54 2.75
N CYS A 503 8.36 -12.18 1.74
CA CYS A 503 7.63 -11.50 0.68
C CYS A 503 6.41 -10.69 1.17
N PHE A 504 5.94 -10.93 2.41
CA PHE A 504 4.80 -10.24 3.02
C PHE A 504 5.23 -9.20 4.09
N GLN A 505 6.54 -8.92 4.23
CA GLN A 505 7.04 -7.91 5.15
C GLN A 505 6.51 -6.52 4.78
N GLY A 506 6.17 -5.70 5.78
CA GLY A 506 5.60 -4.36 5.56
C GLY A 506 4.10 -4.33 5.26
N PHE A 507 3.41 -5.48 5.21
CA PHE A 507 1.96 -5.53 4.96
C PHE A 507 1.12 -4.90 6.07
N SER A 508 1.54 -4.99 7.34
CA SER A 508 0.75 -4.51 8.46
C SER A 508 0.65 -2.98 8.48
N TYR A 509 -0.54 -2.44 8.73
CA TYR A 509 -0.85 -1.02 8.87
C TYR A 509 -1.92 -0.82 9.94
N ILE A 510 -1.69 0.12 10.83
CA ILE A 510 -2.67 0.63 11.79
C ILE A 510 -2.52 2.16 11.74
N PRO A 511 -3.57 2.93 11.39
CA PRO A 511 -3.52 4.39 11.43
C PRO A 511 -3.11 4.86 12.81
N GLU A 512 -2.14 5.79 12.86
CA GLU A 512 -1.92 6.61 14.04
C GLU A 512 -3.05 7.65 14.04
N ASP A 513 -3.77 7.78 15.16
CA ASP A 513 -4.97 8.62 15.35
C ASP A 513 -6.29 8.05 14.80
N VAL A 514 -6.83 7.04 15.49
CA VAL A 514 -8.29 7.01 15.70
C VAL A 514 -8.55 7.93 16.89
N PRO A 515 -9.18 9.11 16.71
CA PRO A 515 -9.64 9.87 17.86
C PRO A 515 -10.55 8.94 18.65
N LEU A 516 -10.22 8.73 19.93
CA LEU A 516 -11.22 8.33 20.90
C LEU A 516 -12.25 9.47 20.88
N HIS A 517 -13.28 9.33 20.04
CA HIS A 517 -14.46 10.15 20.15
C HIS A 517 -15.15 9.70 21.43
N ASP A 518 -14.97 10.51 22.48
CA ASP A 518 -15.82 10.53 23.67
C ASP A 518 -17.28 10.83 23.30
#